data_AF-A0A8H6LD23-F1
#
_entry.id   AF-A0A8H6LD23-F1
#
_cell.length_a   1.000
_cell.length_b   1.000
_cell.length_c   1.000
_cell.angle_alpha   90.00
_cell.angle_beta   90.00
_cell.angle_gamma   90.00
#
_symmetry.space_group_name_H-M   'P 1'
#
loop_
_entity.id
_entity.type
_entity.pdbx_description
1 polymer ?
#
loop_
_entity_poly.entity_id
_entity_poly.type
_entity_poly.pdbx_seq_one_letter_code
_entity_poly.pdbx_strand_id
1 'polypeptide(L)'
;MVLRPTADFHLAHGGKAARNTAPEDTAFGCIDWDFAGVVTGVWPREYDGTRIYDAVIHWVYRVVNELLPMSKGVYGADLGPDPRDSNLATKAFGPNRRRLVKLKKELDPKNILAYTCPLILIGLP
;
A
#
# COMPACT_ATOMS: atom_id res chain seq x y z
N MET A 1 -0.53 -28.48 8.49
CA MET A 1 0.09 -28.01 7.23
C MET A 1 1.18 -27.02 7.62
N VAL A 2 2.46 -27.38 7.43
CA VAL A 2 3.59 -26.46 7.70
C VAL A 2 3.80 -25.68 6.41
N LEU A 3 3.44 -24.40 6.41
CA LEU A 3 3.72 -23.51 5.28
C LEU A 3 5.24 -23.34 5.17
N ARG A 4 5.79 -23.29 3.96
CA ARG A 4 7.18 -22.83 3.76
C ARG A 4 7.15 -21.32 3.54
N PRO A 5 8.24 -20.58 3.83
CA PRO A 5 8.35 -19.20 3.39
C PRO A 5 8.16 -19.12 1.88
N THR A 6 7.22 -18.29 1.42
CA THR A 6 6.91 -18.08 0.01
C THR A 6 6.88 -16.60 -0.30
N ALA A 7 7.40 -16.26 -1.48
CA ALA A 7 7.37 -14.93 -2.06
C ALA A 7 6.68 -15.07 -3.43
N ASP A 8 5.53 -14.43 -3.60
CA ASP A 8 4.74 -14.50 -4.82
C ASP A 8 4.49 -13.11 -5.41
N PHE A 9 4.40 -13.10 -6.74
CA PHE A 9 3.98 -11.94 -7.50
C PHE A 9 2.83 -12.36 -8.41
N HIS A 10 1.67 -11.74 -8.21
CA HIS A 10 0.46 -12.01 -8.97
C HIS A 10 0.03 -10.76 -9.74
N LEU A 11 -0.29 -10.94 -11.02
CA LEU A 11 -0.87 -9.89 -11.86
C LEU A 11 -2.36 -10.17 -12.06
N ALA A 12 -3.20 -9.32 -11.47
CA ALA A 12 -4.65 -9.35 -11.64
C ALA A 12 -5.07 -8.33 -12.70
N HIS A 13 -5.68 -8.80 -13.80
CA HIS A 13 -6.26 -7.92 -14.81
C HIS A 13 -7.60 -7.32 -14.32
N GLY A 14 -7.77 -6.01 -14.46
CA GLY A 14 -8.93 -5.29 -13.92
C GLY A 14 -9.09 -3.88 -14.49
N GLY A 15 -9.56 -2.94 -13.66
CA GLY A 15 -9.58 -1.51 -13.97
C GLY A 15 -10.65 -1.01 -14.94
N LYS A 16 -11.24 -1.88 -15.78
CA LYS A 16 -12.24 -1.54 -16.81
C LYS A 16 -13.33 -0.57 -16.34
N ALA A 17 -14.33 -1.06 -15.60
CA ALA A 17 -15.46 -0.23 -15.17
C ALA A 17 -15.05 0.89 -14.21
N ALA A 18 -13.92 0.71 -13.49
CA ALA A 18 -13.39 1.75 -12.62
C ALA A 18 -13.08 3.03 -13.40
N ARG A 19 -12.52 2.92 -14.63
CA ARG A 19 -12.22 4.07 -15.51
C ARG A 19 -13.42 4.95 -15.87
N ASN A 20 -14.64 4.46 -15.70
CA ASN A 20 -15.85 5.25 -15.94
C ASN A 20 -16.19 6.20 -14.78
N THR A 21 -15.43 6.16 -13.68
CA THR A 21 -15.60 7.03 -12.51
C THR A 21 -14.61 8.18 -12.57
N ALA A 22 -15.04 9.42 -12.31
CA ALA A 22 -14.09 10.53 -12.24
C ALA A 22 -13.18 10.37 -11.02
N PRO A 23 -11.87 10.68 -11.11
CA PRO A 23 -10.95 10.52 -9.99
C PRO A 23 -11.43 11.17 -8.68
N GLU A 24 -12.07 12.32 -8.76
CA GLU A 24 -12.57 13.12 -7.63
C GLU A 24 -13.81 12.55 -6.92
N ASP A 25 -14.55 11.63 -7.56
CA ASP A 25 -15.81 11.07 -7.06
C ASP A 25 -15.60 10.11 -5.89
N THR A 26 -14.38 9.57 -5.74
CA THR A 26 -14.04 8.62 -4.67
C THR A 26 -12.77 9.02 -3.92
N ALA A 27 -12.43 8.25 -2.89
CA ALA A 27 -11.13 8.39 -2.22
C ALA A 27 -9.98 7.88 -3.10
N PHE A 28 -10.22 6.85 -3.92
CA PHE A 28 -9.21 6.20 -4.74
C PHE A 28 -9.02 6.95 -6.06
N GLY A 29 -8.00 7.80 -6.15
CA GLY A 29 -7.72 8.62 -7.34
C GLY A 29 -6.88 7.92 -8.42
N CYS A 30 -6.35 6.73 -8.17
CA CYS A 30 -5.48 5.99 -9.11
C CYS A 30 -6.31 5.09 -10.04
N ILE A 31 -7.35 5.63 -10.68
CA ILE A 31 -8.42 4.85 -11.35
C ILE A 31 -8.02 4.29 -12.75
N ASP A 32 -7.05 4.92 -13.41
CA ASP A 32 -6.63 4.56 -14.78
C ASP A 32 -5.54 3.46 -14.79
N TRP A 33 -5.92 2.21 -14.48
CA TRP A 33 -5.02 1.03 -14.50
C TRP A 33 -5.64 -0.14 -15.27
N ASP A 34 -4.81 -1.09 -15.73
CA ASP A 34 -5.22 -2.34 -16.40
C ASP A 34 -4.90 -3.59 -15.57
N PHE A 35 -3.82 -3.52 -14.79
CA PHE A 35 -3.36 -4.62 -13.95
C PHE A 35 -3.05 -4.11 -12.54
N ALA A 36 -3.39 -4.93 -11.55
CA ALA A 36 -2.89 -4.81 -10.19
C ALA A 36 -1.77 -5.85 -9.99
N GLY A 37 -0.57 -5.36 -9.66
CA GLY A 37 0.54 -6.21 -9.26
C GLY A 37 0.55 -6.39 -7.74
N VAL A 38 0.23 -7.59 -7.29
CA VAL A 38 0.23 -7.97 -5.87
C VAL A 38 1.52 -8.70 -5.57
N VAL A 39 2.33 -8.16 -4.65
CA VAL A 39 3.59 -8.75 -4.21
C VAL A 39 3.39 -9.23 -2.77
N THR A 40 3.41 -10.54 -2.55
CA THR A 40 3.13 -11.12 -1.22
C THR A 40 4.37 -11.82 -0.69
N GLY A 41 4.67 -11.58 0.57
CA GLY A 41 5.63 -12.36 1.34
C GLY A 41 4.91 -13.07 2.48
N VAL A 42 5.05 -14.38 2.57
CA VAL A 42 4.43 -15.20 3.62
C VAL A 42 5.48 -16.07 4.27
N TRP A 43 5.47 -16.14 5.59
CA TRP A 43 6.31 -17.07 6.36
C TRP A 43 5.55 -17.55 7.59
N PRO A 44 5.88 -18.76 8.08
CA PRO A 44 5.41 -19.22 9.40
C PRO A 44 5.95 -18.37 10.55
N ARG A 45 5.14 -18.20 11.61
CA ARG A 45 5.46 -17.36 12.77
C ARG A 45 6.79 -17.70 13.44
N GLU A 46 7.21 -18.97 13.42
CA GLU A 46 8.50 -19.40 13.96
C GLU A 46 9.72 -18.75 13.29
N TYR A 47 9.54 -18.14 12.11
CA TYR A 47 10.58 -17.38 11.43
C TYR A 47 10.55 -15.88 11.74
N ASP A 48 9.63 -15.40 12.58
CA ASP A 48 9.62 -13.99 13.03
C ASP A 48 10.96 -13.61 13.68
N GLY A 49 11.50 -12.45 13.30
CA GLY A 49 12.79 -11.96 13.80
C GLY A 49 14.01 -12.74 13.30
N THR A 50 13.82 -13.70 12.39
CA THR A 50 14.93 -14.43 11.76
C THR A 50 15.35 -13.77 10.44
N ARG A 51 16.51 -14.19 9.92
CA ARG A 51 16.99 -13.75 8.60
C ARG A 51 16.04 -14.11 7.46
N ILE A 52 15.17 -15.11 7.64
CA ILE A 52 14.14 -15.47 6.64
C ILE A 52 13.06 -14.41 6.58
N TYR A 53 12.54 -13.97 7.73
CA TYR A 53 11.59 -12.85 7.84
C TYR A 53 12.15 -11.60 7.16
N ASP A 54 13.40 -11.23 7.49
CA ASP A 54 14.05 -10.06 6.90
C ASP A 54 14.17 -10.21 5.38
N ALA A 55 14.64 -11.37 4.89
CA ALA A 55 14.83 -11.60 3.47
C ALA A 55 13.52 -11.48 2.67
N VAL A 56 12.40 -12.01 3.19
CA VAL A 56 11.10 -11.93 2.53
C VAL A 56 10.61 -10.49 2.46
N ILE A 57 10.70 -9.75 3.56
CA ILE A 57 10.32 -8.33 3.60
C ILE A 57 11.16 -7.51 2.62
N HIS A 58 12.48 -7.68 2.63
CA HIS A 58 13.37 -6.95 1.72
C HIS A 58 13.05 -7.28 0.26
N TRP A 59 12.72 -8.53 -0.04
CA TRP A 59 12.28 -8.92 -1.38
C TRP A 59 10.99 -8.20 -1.80
N VAL A 60 9.96 -8.19 -0.93
CA VAL A 60 8.67 -7.53 -1.22
C VAL A 60 8.89 -6.05 -1.52
N TYR A 61 9.55 -5.33 -0.61
CA TYR A 61 9.75 -3.89 -0.78
C TYR A 61 10.67 -3.57 -1.97
N ARG A 62 11.67 -4.40 -2.28
CA ARG A 62 12.48 -4.21 -3.48
C ARG A 62 11.64 -4.31 -4.75
N VAL A 63 10.85 -5.38 -4.90
CA VAL A 63 10.00 -5.59 -6.09
C VAL A 63 8.98 -4.47 -6.22
N VAL A 64 8.31 -4.08 -5.13
CA VAL A 64 7.35 -2.95 -5.14
C VAL A 64 8.02 -1.66 -5.59
N ASN A 65 9.21 -1.33 -5.07
CA ASN A 65 9.92 -0.11 -5.45
C ASN A 65 10.42 -0.13 -6.91
N GLU A 66 10.82 -1.29 -7.44
CA GLU A 66 11.21 -1.45 -8.84
C GLU A 66 10.03 -1.28 -9.82
N LEU A 67 8.83 -1.73 -9.43
CA LEU A 67 7.61 -1.62 -10.25
C LEU A 67 6.92 -0.25 -10.13
N LEU A 68 7.14 0.48 -9.03
CA LEU A 68 6.45 1.74 -8.74
C LEU A 68 6.57 2.80 -9.85
N PRO A 69 7.74 3.02 -10.51
CA PRO A 69 7.85 4.00 -11.60
C PRO A 69 6.97 3.69 -12.81
N MET A 70 6.63 2.42 -13.03
CA MET A 70 5.76 1.98 -14.12
C MET A 70 4.29 1.89 -13.70
N SER A 71 4.00 2.10 -12.42
CA SER A 71 2.68 1.93 -11.82
C SER A 71 1.92 3.26 -11.73
N LYS A 72 0.59 3.17 -11.69
CA LYS A 72 -0.30 4.34 -11.53
C LYS A 72 -0.44 4.79 -10.08
N GLY A 73 -0.04 3.95 -9.14
CA GLY A 73 -0.13 4.16 -7.71
C GLY A 73 0.04 2.86 -6.94
N VAL A 74 -0.32 2.88 -5.67
CA VAL A 74 -0.34 1.71 -4.78
C VAL A 74 -1.74 1.56 -4.21
N TYR A 75 -2.21 0.34 -3.98
CA TYR A 75 -3.52 0.16 -3.38
C TYR A 75 -3.43 0.40 -1.86
N GLY A 76 -4.05 1.48 -1.38
CA GLY A 76 -3.92 1.90 0.02
C GLY A 76 -4.44 0.87 1.04
N ALA A 77 -5.26 -0.10 0.62
CA ALA A 77 -5.72 -1.18 1.50
C ALA A 77 -4.61 -2.18 1.87
N ASP A 78 -3.54 -2.25 1.08
CA ASP A 78 -2.40 -3.14 1.31
C ASP A 78 -1.30 -2.49 2.18
N LEU A 79 -1.53 -1.24 2.63
CA LEU A 79 -0.57 -0.47 3.42
C LEU A 79 -1.00 -0.37 4.89
N GLY A 80 -0.01 -0.37 5.78
CA GLY A 80 -0.20 -0.29 7.22
C GLY A 80 0.65 0.78 7.89
N PRO A 81 0.73 0.77 9.24
CA PRO A 81 1.48 1.75 10.01
C PRO A 81 3.00 1.58 9.92
N ASP A 82 3.49 0.62 9.13
CA ASP A 82 4.91 0.38 8.98
C ASP A 82 5.59 1.62 8.36
N PRO A 83 6.71 2.12 8.93
CA PRO A 83 7.42 3.27 8.38
C PRO A 83 7.80 3.11 6.90
N ARG A 84 8.04 1.87 6.44
CA ARG A 84 8.36 1.57 5.04
C ARG A 84 7.19 1.88 4.09
N ASP A 85 5.96 1.80 4.58
CA ASP A 85 4.74 2.09 3.80
C ASP A 85 4.47 3.60 3.67
N SER A 86 5.12 4.44 4.48
CA SER A 86 4.89 5.89 4.48
C SER A 86 5.14 6.53 3.10
N ASN A 87 6.20 6.12 2.42
CA ASN A 87 6.50 6.60 1.07
C ASN A 87 5.50 6.06 0.04
N LEU A 88 5.08 4.80 0.17
CA LEU A 88 4.09 4.17 -0.72
C LEU A 88 2.72 4.84 -0.59
N ALA A 89 2.32 5.21 0.63
CA ALA A 89 1.06 5.88 0.92
C ALA A 89 0.96 7.25 0.22
N THR A 90 2.08 7.90 -0.09
CA THR A 90 2.08 9.14 -0.89
C THR A 90 1.56 8.93 -2.32
N LYS A 91 1.58 7.68 -2.81
CA LYS A 91 1.17 7.26 -4.15
C LYS A 91 -0.19 6.56 -4.19
N ALA A 92 -0.87 6.40 -3.04
CA ALA A 92 -2.04 5.54 -2.95
C ALA A 92 -3.37 6.18 -3.41
N PHE A 93 -3.46 7.51 -3.40
CA PHE A 93 -4.72 8.24 -3.60
C PHE A 93 -4.69 9.26 -4.73
N GLY A 94 -3.58 9.33 -5.48
CA GLY A 94 -3.39 10.31 -6.56
C GLY A 94 -3.72 11.75 -6.11
N PRO A 95 -4.52 12.51 -6.89
CA PRO A 95 -4.84 13.90 -6.57
C PRO A 95 -5.66 14.06 -5.28
N ASN A 96 -6.38 13.02 -4.83
CA ASN A 96 -7.28 13.08 -3.69
C ASN A 96 -6.57 13.04 -2.33
N ARG A 97 -5.27 12.72 -2.30
CA ARG A 97 -4.49 12.60 -1.06
C ARG A 97 -4.63 13.81 -0.15
N ARG A 98 -4.56 15.03 -0.70
CA ARG A 98 -4.64 16.27 0.10
C ARG A 98 -5.99 16.41 0.81
N ARG A 99 -7.09 16.08 0.12
CA ARG A 99 -8.45 16.09 0.69
C ARG A 99 -8.58 15.07 1.82
N LEU A 100 -8.04 13.87 1.63
CA LEU A 100 -8.06 12.80 2.64
C LEU A 100 -7.22 13.14 3.88
N VAL A 101 -6.05 13.76 3.71
CA VAL A 101 -5.23 14.23 4.84
C VAL A 101 -5.98 15.27 5.67
N LYS A 102 -6.68 16.21 5.02
CA LYS A 102 -7.53 17.19 5.71
C LYS A 102 -8.63 16.50 6.51
N LEU A 103 -9.37 15.58 5.89
CA LEU A 103 -10.42 14.82 6.56
C LEU A 103 -9.90 14.02 7.75
N LYS A 104 -8.74 13.35 7.62
CA LYS A 104 -8.12 12.60 8.71
C LYS A 104 -7.77 13.51 9.89
N LYS A 105 -7.24 14.72 9.64
CA LYS A 105 -6.93 15.69 10.70
C LYS A 105 -8.19 16.23 11.40
N GLU A 106 -9.27 16.42 10.67
CA GLU A 106 -10.54 16.93 11.21
C GLU A 106 -11.31 15.86 11.99
N LEU A 107 -11.38 14.64 11.46
CA LEU A 107 -12.22 13.56 11.99
C LEU A 107 -11.48 12.63 12.95
N ASP A 108 -10.15 12.54 12.85
CA ASP A 108 -9.31 11.75 13.74
C ASP A 108 -8.06 12.52 14.19
N PRO A 109 -8.24 13.66 14.89
CA PRO A 109 -7.14 14.54 15.30
C PRO A 109 -6.16 13.87 16.27
N LYS A 110 -6.62 12.83 16.99
CA LYS A 110 -5.80 12.07 17.94
C LYS A 110 -5.19 10.80 17.32
N ASN A 111 -5.40 10.58 16.01
CA ASN A 111 -4.95 9.40 15.28
C ASN A 111 -5.31 8.08 15.97
N ILE A 112 -6.54 7.96 16.46
CA ILE A 112 -7.09 6.73 17.07
C ILE A 112 -7.06 5.59 16.04
N LEU A 113 -7.29 5.87 14.76
CA LEU A 113 -7.21 4.91 13.67
C LEU A 113 -5.79 4.84 13.07
N ALA A 114 -4.79 4.55 13.91
CA ALA A 114 -3.37 4.57 13.55
C ALA A 114 -2.92 3.42 12.64
N TYR A 115 -3.63 2.29 12.65
CA TYR A 115 -3.26 1.07 11.92
C TYR A 115 -3.86 1.01 10.51
N THR A 116 -4.19 2.17 9.93
CA THR A 116 -4.70 2.31 8.57
C THR A 116 -3.59 2.82 7.65
N CYS A 117 -3.85 2.89 6.33
CA CYS A 117 -2.94 3.50 5.37
C CYS A 117 -2.43 4.86 5.90
N PRO A 118 -1.10 5.07 5.98
CA PRO A 118 -0.52 6.22 6.68
C PRO A 118 -0.68 7.51 5.84
N LEU A 119 -1.87 8.11 5.93
CA LEU A 119 -2.21 9.35 5.24
C LEU A 119 -1.36 10.54 5.74
N ILE A 120 -1.13 10.56 7.05
CA ILE A 120 -0.33 11.57 7.73
C ILE A 120 1.05 10.96 7.98
N LEU A 121 2.09 11.63 7.48
CA LEU A 121 3.45 11.29 7.86
C LEU A 121 3.62 11.59 9.35
N ILE A 122 3.82 10.55 10.16
CA ILE A 122 4.29 10.73 11.53
C ILE A 122 5.74 11.20 11.43
N GLY A 123 6.04 12.46 11.79
CA GLY A 123 7.42 12.95 11.92
C GLY A 123 7.89 14.08 10.98
N LEU A 124 6.99 14.87 10.39
CA LEU A 124 7.37 16.23 10.00
C LEU A 124 6.85 17.20 11.08
N PRO A 125 7.69 18.14 11.57
CA PRO A 125 7.25 19.16 12.53
C PRO A 125 6.07 19.98 12.00
#